data_AF-A0A662PHV9-F1
#
_entry.id   AF-A0A662PHV9-F1
#
_cell.length_a   1.000
_cell.length_b   1.000
_cell.length_c   1.000
_cell.angle_alpha   90.00
_cell.angle_beta   90.00
_cell.angle_gamma   90.00
#
_symmetry.space_group_name_H-M   'P 1'
#
loop_
_entity.id
_entity.type
_entity.pdbx_description
1 polymer ?
#
loop_
_entity_poly.entity_id
_entity_poly.type
_entity_poly.pdbx_seq_one_letter_code
_entity_poly.pdbx_strand_id
1 'polypeptide(L)'
;MRAKTIILTLSLFLFSQIAVADDILTVEIYSDSDITAWINATANGSAIFYIQGTDILSEIDALWNAVKSAKSKADSAYGKASSAYSKASKAYAIAKDNKNRISLIEADVENNTAKIYILRDELVSFEDEYIKFKNRTIANITTLRTICLGNVENISLLKSNYDSLRMILTYSVIILAVGILSLSVIEAIVWKKLKKKVEVVRKDGKDTHKVRAVEG
;
A
#
# COMPACT_ATOMS: atom_id res chain seq x y z
N MET A 1 28.65 -27.06 25.67
CA MET A 1 27.25 -26.92 25.21
C MET A 1 27.10 -25.61 24.47
N ARG A 2 26.47 -25.65 23.28
CA ARG A 2 26.20 -24.52 22.38
C ARG A 2 25.18 -23.56 23.00
N ALA A 3 25.37 -22.26 22.82
CA ALA A 3 24.28 -21.30 22.65
C ALA A 3 24.79 -20.14 21.78
N LYS A 4 24.25 -20.09 20.57
CA LYS A 4 24.46 -19.02 19.59
C LYS A 4 23.63 -17.81 20.03
N THR A 5 24.21 -16.63 20.01
CA THR A 5 23.44 -15.37 20.01
C THR A 5 23.96 -14.52 18.86
N ILE A 6 23.15 -14.48 17.81
CA ILE A 6 23.33 -13.68 16.61
C ILE A 6 22.88 -12.27 16.97
N ILE A 7 23.81 -11.31 16.99
CA ILE A 7 23.47 -9.89 17.01
C ILE A 7 23.50 -9.43 15.56
N LEU A 8 22.30 -9.16 15.04
CA LEU A 8 22.01 -8.61 13.73
C LEU A 8 22.16 -7.09 13.82
N THR A 9 23.27 -6.53 13.35
CA THR A 9 23.44 -5.08 13.23
C THR A 9 22.94 -4.63 11.87
N LEU A 10 21.80 -3.95 11.89
CA LEU A 10 21.09 -3.33 10.77
C LEU A 10 21.95 -2.17 10.20
N SER A 11 22.43 -2.29 8.97
CA SER A 11 23.22 -1.25 8.30
C SER A 11 22.32 -0.14 7.73
N LEU A 12 22.54 1.08 8.22
CA LEU A 12 22.05 2.35 7.66
C LEU A 12 22.54 2.50 6.21
N PHE A 13 21.64 2.62 5.24
CA PHE A 13 21.97 3.07 3.89
C PHE A 13 22.07 4.61 3.90
N LEU A 14 23.30 5.12 3.92
CA LEU A 14 23.60 6.50 3.54
C LEU A 14 23.94 6.51 2.04
N PHE A 15 23.23 7.33 1.29
CA PHE A 15 23.49 7.59 -0.12
C PHE A 15 24.94 8.04 -0.32
N SER A 16 25.77 7.19 -0.91
CA SER A 16 26.98 7.63 -1.61
C SER A 16 26.67 7.68 -3.10
N GLN A 17 26.90 8.84 -3.71
CA GLN A 17 26.96 8.98 -5.16
C GLN A 17 27.91 7.92 -5.72
N ILE A 18 27.36 6.95 -6.44
CA ILE A 18 28.15 6.02 -7.26
C ILE A 18 28.39 6.77 -8.58
N ALA A 19 29.43 7.59 -8.61
CA ALA A 19 30.15 7.81 -9.85
C ALA A 19 31.06 6.59 -10.03
N VAL A 20 30.56 5.52 -10.64
CA VAL A 20 31.42 4.43 -11.13
C VAL A 20 31.48 4.61 -12.64
N ALA A 21 32.41 5.46 -13.04
CA ALA A 21 33.06 5.32 -14.32
C ALA A 21 34.20 4.34 -14.11
N ASP A 22 33.87 3.05 -14.15
CA ASP A 22 34.78 2.03 -14.66
C ASP A 22 33.92 0.81 -14.93
N ASP A 23 33.62 0.59 -16.21
CA ASP A 23 32.91 -0.57 -16.75
C ASP A 23 33.75 -1.86 -16.61
N ILE A 24 34.61 -1.96 -15.59
CA ILE A 24 35.61 -3.01 -15.41
C ILE A 24 35.59 -3.46 -13.94
N LEU A 25 35.29 -4.73 -13.74
CA LEU A 25 35.48 -5.44 -12.48
C LEU A 25 36.82 -6.17 -12.53
N THR A 26 37.74 -5.80 -11.63
CA THR A 26 39.01 -6.48 -11.43
C THR A 26 38.96 -7.34 -10.18
N VAL A 27 39.17 -8.66 -10.32
CA VAL A 27 39.30 -9.59 -9.19
C VAL A 27 40.74 -10.04 -9.09
N GLU A 28 41.41 -9.67 -8.00
CA GLU A 28 42.79 -10.07 -7.71
C GLU A 28 42.80 -11.32 -6.81
N ILE A 29 43.62 -12.30 -7.18
CA ILE A 29 43.79 -13.58 -6.48
C ILE A 29 45.26 -13.70 -6.11
N TYR A 30 45.52 -13.78 -4.80
CA TYR A 30 46.84 -13.97 -4.25
C TYR A 30 47.01 -15.40 -3.75
N SER A 31 48.12 -16.01 -4.12
CA SER A 31 48.58 -17.31 -3.60
C SER A 31 49.72 -17.10 -2.60
N ASP A 32 49.83 -17.98 -1.60
CA ASP A 32 50.93 -18.03 -0.63
C ASP A 32 52.33 -18.20 -1.29
N SER A 33 52.37 -18.49 -2.60
CA SER A 33 53.57 -18.68 -3.39
C SER A 33 54.03 -17.43 -4.17
N ASP A 34 53.66 -16.21 -3.76
CA ASP A 34 53.91 -14.95 -4.47
C ASP A 34 53.36 -14.90 -5.90
N ILE A 35 52.29 -15.66 -6.16
CA ILE A 35 51.59 -15.64 -7.46
C ILE A 35 50.38 -14.72 -7.37
N THR A 36 50.40 -13.66 -8.19
CA THR A 36 49.25 -12.78 -8.39
C THR A 36 48.57 -13.14 -9.70
N ALA A 37 47.28 -13.45 -9.64
CA ALA A 37 46.42 -13.53 -10.80
C ALA A 37 45.35 -12.45 -10.72
N TRP A 38 44.91 -11.92 -11.85
CA TRP A 38 43.74 -11.06 -11.88
C TRP A 38 42.84 -11.33 -13.07
N ILE A 39 41.55 -11.11 -12.85
CA ILE A 39 40.50 -11.25 -13.86
C ILE A 39 39.96 -9.84 -14.08
N ASN A 40 40.09 -9.33 -15.31
CA ASN A 40 39.44 -8.10 -15.72
C ASN A 40 38.20 -8.48 -16.52
N ALA A 41 37.03 -8.27 -15.93
CA ALA A 41 35.73 -8.45 -16.58
C ALA A 41 35.15 -7.09 -16.92
N THR A 42 34.77 -6.88 -18.17
CA THR A 42 34.14 -5.63 -18.63
C THR A 42 32.62 -5.75 -18.64
N ALA A 43 31.92 -4.63 -18.51
CA ALA A 43 30.45 -4.57 -18.50
C ALA A 43 29.79 -4.99 -19.84
N ASN A 44 30.55 -5.02 -20.93
CA ASN A 44 30.13 -5.55 -22.23
C ASN A 44 30.39 -7.07 -22.38
N GLY A 45 30.58 -7.77 -21.27
CA GLY A 45 30.65 -9.23 -21.25
C GLY A 45 31.96 -9.80 -21.80
N SER A 46 33.11 -9.15 -21.54
CA SER A 46 34.40 -9.74 -21.90
C SER A 46 35.29 -9.90 -20.67
N ALA A 47 35.79 -11.12 -20.42
CA ALA A 47 36.75 -11.40 -19.36
C ALA A 47 38.14 -11.76 -19.91
N ILE A 48 39.18 -11.09 -19.39
CA ILE A 48 40.59 -11.41 -19.66
C ILE A 48 41.25 -11.88 -18.36
N PHE A 49 41.99 -12.98 -18.45
CA PHE A 49 42.66 -13.63 -17.32
C PHE A 49 44.15 -13.39 -17.41
N TYR A 50 44.70 -12.82 -16.33
CA TYR A 50 46.12 -12.57 -16.20
C TYR A 50 46.71 -13.37 -15.04
N ILE A 51 47.92 -13.89 -15.23
CA ILE A 51 48.76 -14.42 -14.14
C ILE A 51 50.11 -13.71 -14.26
N GLN A 52 50.57 -13.08 -13.18
CA GLN A 52 51.80 -12.29 -13.16
C GLN A 52 51.83 -11.24 -14.30
N GLY A 53 50.69 -10.59 -14.56
CA GLY A 53 50.56 -9.62 -15.65
C GLY A 53 50.53 -10.19 -17.07
N THR A 54 50.53 -11.52 -17.23
CA THR A 54 50.52 -12.17 -18.55
C THR A 54 49.10 -12.60 -18.92
N ASP A 55 48.59 -12.14 -20.08
CA ASP A 55 47.33 -12.64 -20.67
C ASP A 55 47.49 -14.11 -21.06
N ILE A 56 46.83 -14.97 -20.31
CA ILE A 56 46.96 -16.42 -20.44
C ILE A 56 46.42 -16.93 -21.78
N LEU A 57 45.35 -16.34 -22.32
CA LEU A 57 44.74 -16.84 -23.54
C LEU A 57 45.60 -16.49 -24.76
N SER A 58 46.15 -15.28 -24.78
CA SER A 58 47.10 -14.84 -25.80
C SER A 58 48.37 -15.69 -25.79
N GLU A 59 48.92 -15.98 -24.60
CA GLU A 59 50.13 -16.81 -24.47
C GLU A 59 49.87 -18.28 -24.89
N ILE A 60 48.69 -18.84 -24.57
CA ILE A 60 48.28 -20.17 -25.05
C ILE A 60 48.20 -20.20 -26.59
N ASP A 61 47.65 -19.17 -27.22
CA ASP A 61 47.57 -19.06 -28.68
C ASP A 61 48.99 -18.94 -29.31
N ALA A 62 49.88 -18.15 -28.71
CA ALA A 62 51.26 -17.99 -29.13
C ALA A 62 52.06 -19.31 -29.01
N LEU A 63 51.97 -19.99 -27.87
CA LEU A 63 52.58 -21.31 -27.64
C LEU A 63 52.06 -22.35 -28.62
N TRP A 64 50.75 -22.35 -28.90
CA TRP A 64 50.17 -23.26 -29.89
C TRP A 64 50.71 -23.01 -31.30
N ASN A 65 50.91 -21.75 -31.69
CA ASN A 65 51.53 -21.40 -32.96
C ASN A 65 52.98 -21.86 -33.05
N ALA A 66 53.75 -21.72 -31.97
CA ALA A 66 55.11 -22.24 -31.87
C ALA A 66 55.15 -23.77 -31.98
N VAL A 67 54.23 -24.48 -31.30
CA VAL A 67 54.09 -25.95 -31.39
C VAL A 67 53.74 -26.41 -32.81
N LYS A 68 52.83 -25.73 -33.50
CA LYS A 68 52.50 -26.00 -34.92
C LYS A 68 53.72 -25.81 -35.83
N SER A 69 54.47 -24.72 -35.62
CA SER A 69 55.68 -24.43 -36.40
C SER A 69 56.78 -25.47 -36.15
N ALA A 70 57.01 -25.85 -34.89
CA ALA A 70 57.99 -26.86 -34.50
C ALA A 70 57.62 -28.25 -35.06
N LYS A 71 56.34 -28.63 -35.04
CA LYS A 71 55.87 -29.85 -35.69
C LYS A 71 56.13 -29.84 -37.19
N SER A 72 55.78 -28.76 -37.89
CA SER A 72 56.00 -28.63 -39.33
C SER A 72 57.47 -28.84 -39.70
N LYS A 73 58.38 -28.22 -38.94
CA LYS A 73 59.83 -28.40 -39.09
C LYS A 73 60.30 -29.82 -38.75
N ALA A 74 59.81 -30.42 -37.67
CA ALA A 74 60.20 -31.78 -37.25
C ALA A 74 59.67 -32.87 -38.20
N ASP A 75 58.45 -32.72 -38.72
CA ASP A 75 57.88 -33.63 -39.72
C ASP A 75 58.66 -33.52 -41.04
N SER A 76 59.10 -32.31 -41.44
CA SER A 76 59.94 -32.12 -42.64
C SER A 76 61.36 -32.69 -42.51
N ALA A 77 61.89 -32.81 -41.29
CA ALA A 77 63.28 -33.22 -41.05
C ALA A 77 63.45 -34.68 -40.60
N TYR A 78 62.50 -35.24 -39.85
CA TYR A 78 62.65 -36.55 -39.20
C TYR A 78 61.39 -37.43 -39.24
N GLY A 79 60.30 -36.97 -39.88
CA GLY A 79 59.11 -37.77 -40.15
C GLY A 79 58.29 -38.24 -38.94
N LYS A 80 58.60 -37.84 -37.69
CA LYS A 80 57.86 -38.27 -36.50
C LYS A 80 57.85 -37.24 -35.37
N ALA A 81 56.79 -36.41 -35.31
CA ALA A 81 56.43 -35.61 -34.13
C ALA A 81 54.93 -35.76 -33.77
N SER A 82 54.47 -36.97 -33.44
CA SER A 82 53.02 -37.27 -33.33
C SER A 82 52.44 -37.20 -31.90
N SER A 83 53.11 -37.79 -30.90
CA SER A 83 52.58 -37.93 -29.53
C SER A 83 52.48 -36.61 -28.76
N ALA A 84 53.56 -35.83 -28.70
CA ALA A 84 53.59 -34.55 -27.99
C ALA A 84 52.63 -33.52 -28.62
N TYR A 85 52.55 -33.51 -29.95
CA TYR A 85 51.60 -32.66 -30.67
C TYR A 85 50.15 -33.03 -30.41
N SER A 86 49.82 -34.33 -30.37
CA SER A 86 48.47 -34.78 -30.03
C SER A 86 48.06 -34.35 -28.61
N LYS A 87 48.96 -34.44 -27.64
CA LYS A 87 48.71 -33.94 -26.27
C LYS A 87 48.52 -32.42 -26.23
N ALA A 88 49.36 -31.66 -26.91
CA ALA A 88 49.25 -30.20 -27.00
C ALA A 88 47.94 -29.76 -27.70
N SER A 89 47.54 -30.46 -28.76
CA SER A 89 46.28 -30.20 -29.47
C SER A 89 45.05 -30.40 -28.59
N LYS A 90 45.04 -31.46 -27.76
CA LYS A 90 43.96 -31.70 -26.80
C LYS A 90 43.90 -30.62 -25.72
N ALA A 91 45.05 -30.22 -25.17
CA ALA A 91 45.12 -29.16 -24.17
C ALA A 91 44.61 -27.81 -24.73
N TYR A 92 44.99 -27.48 -25.96
CA TYR A 92 44.50 -26.28 -26.66
C TYR A 92 42.97 -26.30 -26.89
N ALA A 93 42.43 -27.45 -27.31
CA ALA A 93 40.99 -27.61 -27.49
C ALA A 93 40.21 -27.41 -26.18
N ILE A 94 40.71 -27.94 -25.06
CA ILE A 94 40.11 -27.75 -23.74
C ILE A 94 40.15 -26.27 -23.32
N ALA A 95 41.26 -25.57 -23.59
CA ALA A 95 41.37 -24.14 -23.29
C ALA A 95 40.34 -23.29 -24.08
N LYS A 96 40.12 -23.60 -25.37
CA LYS A 96 39.09 -22.93 -26.18
C LYS A 96 37.67 -23.29 -25.74
N ASP A 97 37.41 -24.54 -25.37
CA ASP A 97 36.10 -24.95 -24.85
C ASP A 97 35.73 -24.20 -23.56
N ASN A 98 36.67 -24.07 -22.63
CA ASN A 98 36.46 -23.30 -21.41
C ASN A 98 36.18 -21.81 -21.69
N LYS A 99 36.82 -21.20 -22.68
CA LYS A 99 36.50 -19.82 -23.11
C LYS A 99 35.05 -19.71 -23.58
N ASN A 100 34.58 -20.66 -24.38
CA ASN A 100 33.20 -20.66 -24.87
C ASN A 100 32.19 -20.81 -23.70
N ARG A 101 32.52 -21.63 -22.71
CA ARG A 101 31.70 -21.79 -21.50
C ARG A 101 31.62 -20.50 -20.66
N ILE A 102 32.72 -19.75 -20.55
CA ILE A 102 32.74 -18.44 -19.90
C ILE A 102 31.81 -17.46 -20.63
N SER A 103 31.86 -17.43 -21.97
CA SER A 103 30.98 -16.59 -22.78
C SER A 103 29.50 -16.90 -22.62
N LEU A 104 29.14 -18.18 -22.44
CA LEU A 104 27.75 -18.55 -22.11
C LEU A 104 27.31 -18.03 -20.73
N ILE A 105 28.21 -18.09 -19.73
CA ILE A 105 27.93 -17.55 -18.40
C ILE A 105 27.79 -16.02 -18.46
N GLU A 106 28.61 -15.33 -19.25
CA GLU A 106 28.50 -13.88 -19.49
C GLU A 106 27.11 -13.52 -20.05
N ALA A 107 26.63 -14.24 -21.07
CA ALA A 107 25.31 -14.02 -21.64
C ALA A 107 24.17 -14.28 -20.63
N ASP A 108 24.30 -15.31 -19.78
CA ASP A 108 23.33 -15.59 -18.72
C ASP A 108 23.29 -14.48 -17.66
N VAL A 109 24.46 -13.92 -17.30
CA VAL A 109 24.58 -12.80 -16.36
C VAL A 109 23.95 -11.52 -16.93
N GLU A 110 24.20 -11.19 -18.19
CA GLU A 110 23.57 -10.04 -18.86
C GLU A 110 22.04 -10.17 -18.89
N ASN A 111 21.54 -11.35 -19.28
CA ASN A 111 20.11 -11.62 -19.33
C ASN A 111 19.45 -11.52 -17.94
N ASN A 112 20.07 -12.08 -16.90
CA ASN A 112 19.55 -11.98 -15.54
C ASN A 112 19.61 -10.56 -14.99
N THR A 113 20.64 -9.79 -15.35
CA THR A 113 20.75 -8.37 -14.99
C THR A 113 19.62 -7.55 -15.62
N ALA A 114 19.30 -7.79 -16.90
CA ALA A 114 18.16 -7.13 -17.56
C ALA A 114 16.83 -7.45 -16.87
N LYS A 115 16.59 -8.71 -16.47
CA LYS A 115 15.39 -9.11 -15.71
C LYS A 115 15.28 -8.40 -14.36
N ILE A 116 16.40 -8.26 -13.64
CA ILE A 116 16.44 -7.53 -12.37
C ILE A 116 16.03 -6.07 -12.56
N TYR A 117 16.51 -5.41 -13.61
CA TYR A 117 16.11 -4.03 -13.90
C TYR A 117 14.62 -3.89 -14.22
N ILE A 118 14.05 -4.82 -15.00
CA ILE A 118 12.61 -4.84 -15.26
C ILE A 118 11.81 -5.00 -13.96
N LEU A 119 12.18 -5.96 -13.10
CA LEU A 119 11.51 -6.17 -11.81
C LEU A 119 11.61 -4.95 -10.89
N ARG A 120 12.76 -4.25 -10.90
CA ARG A 120 12.94 -3.00 -10.16
C ARG A 120 11.97 -1.92 -10.64
N ASP A 121 11.84 -1.74 -11.95
CA ASP A 121 10.99 -0.71 -12.53
C ASP A 121 9.49 -1.03 -12.28
N GLU A 122 9.10 -2.31 -12.35
CA GLU A 122 7.76 -2.77 -11.95
C GLU A 122 7.45 -2.49 -10.47
N LEU A 123 8.41 -2.72 -9.57
CA LEU A 123 8.26 -2.45 -8.14
C LEU A 123 8.04 -0.97 -7.87
N VAL A 124 8.82 -0.09 -8.51
CA VAL A 124 8.66 1.37 -8.38
C VAL A 124 7.27 1.81 -8.86
N SER A 125 6.81 1.28 -10.01
CA SER A 125 5.45 1.58 -10.51
C SER A 125 4.36 1.13 -9.53
N PHE A 126 4.51 -0.04 -8.92
CA PHE A 126 3.58 -0.54 -7.92
C PHE A 126 3.53 0.36 -6.67
N GLU A 127 4.69 0.81 -6.17
CA GLU A 127 4.75 1.75 -5.04
C GLU A 127 4.01 3.07 -5.33
N ASP A 128 4.19 3.62 -6.53
CA ASP A 128 3.49 4.83 -6.97
C ASP A 128 1.96 4.64 -7.03
N GLU A 129 1.50 3.51 -7.55
CA GLU A 129 0.06 3.17 -7.56
C GLU A 129 -0.49 3.00 -6.15
N TYR A 130 0.26 2.35 -5.26
CA TYR A 130 -0.11 2.19 -3.87
C TYR A 130 -0.26 3.54 -3.15
N ILE A 131 0.67 4.48 -3.36
CA ILE A 131 0.60 5.83 -2.81
C ILE A 131 -0.66 6.56 -3.31
N LYS A 132 -0.96 6.48 -4.61
CA LYS A 132 -2.18 7.07 -5.19
C LYS A 132 -3.45 6.48 -4.57
N PHE A 133 -3.50 5.15 -4.43
CA PHE A 133 -4.63 4.45 -3.81
C PHE A 133 -4.84 4.89 -2.34
N LYS A 134 -3.76 4.95 -1.57
CA LYS A 134 -3.78 5.41 -0.17
C LYS A 134 -4.33 6.82 -0.05
N ASN A 135 -3.84 7.74 -0.88
CA ASN A 135 -4.29 9.14 -0.86
C ASN A 135 -5.77 9.27 -1.23
N ARG A 136 -6.22 8.54 -2.25
CA ARG A 136 -7.64 8.51 -2.65
C ARG A 136 -8.54 7.95 -1.53
N THR A 137 -8.07 6.91 -0.85
CA THR A 137 -8.79 6.30 0.27
C THR A 137 -8.95 7.28 1.44
N ILE A 138 -7.88 7.99 1.80
CA ILE A 138 -7.92 9.02 2.86
C ILE A 138 -8.89 10.15 2.50
N ALA A 139 -8.86 10.63 1.25
CA ALA A 139 -9.77 11.67 0.77
C ALA A 139 -11.24 11.20 0.88
N ASN A 140 -11.54 9.98 0.44
CA ASN A 140 -12.90 9.42 0.53
C ASN A 140 -13.38 9.27 1.98
N ILE A 141 -12.53 8.77 2.87
CA ILE A 141 -12.85 8.64 4.31
C ILE A 141 -13.11 10.01 4.92
N THR A 142 -12.32 11.02 4.55
CA THR A 142 -12.48 12.40 5.04
C THR A 142 -13.82 12.98 4.59
N THR A 143 -14.17 12.83 3.31
CA THR A 143 -15.47 13.26 2.78
C THR A 143 -16.62 12.56 3.49
N LEU A 144 -16.54 11.25 3.68
CA LEU A 144 -17.57 10.48 4.37
C LEU A 144 -17.74 10.96 5.81
N ARG A 145 -16.63 11.23 6.51
CA ARG A 145 -16.65 11.79 7.87
C ARG A 145 -17.37 13.13 7.92
N THR A 146 -17.07 14.04 6.99
CA THR A 146 -17.73 15.35 6.90
C THR A 146 -19.24 15.20 6.68
N ILE A 147 -19.66 14.31 5.78
CA ILE A 147 -21.08 14.02 5.52
C ILE A 147 -21.75 13.46 6.78
N CYS A 148 -21.12 12.50 7.46
CA CYS A 148 -21.65 11.93 8.69
C CYS A 148 -21.81 13.00 9.79
N LEU A 149 -20.82 13.87 9.97
CA LEU A 149 -20.91 14.96 10.95
C LEU A 149 -22.05 15.94 10.63
N GLY A 150 -22.19 16.35 9.37
CA GLY A 150 -23.31 17.20 8.96
C GLY A 150 -24.68 16.54 9.16
N ASN A 151 -24.78 15.23 8.93
CA ASN A 151 -26.01 14.49 9.21
C ASN A 151 -26.32 14.39 10.71
N VAL A 152 -25.31 14.23 11.57
CA VAL A 152 -25.49 14.26 13.03
C VAL A 152 -26.04 15.61 13.48
N GLU A 153 -25.51 16.72 12.94
CA GLU A 153 -26.02 18.07 13.22
C GLU A 153 -27.48 18.24 12.77
N ASN A 154 -27.80 17.82 11.55
CA ASN A 154 -29.16 17.87 11.02
C ASN A 154 -30.16 17.04 11.85
N ILE A 155 -29.77 15.84 12.29
CA ILE A 155 -30.59 14.98 13.15
C ILE A 155 -30.79 15.64 14.52
N SER A 156 -29.74 16.26 15.07
CA SER A 156 -29.82 16.99 16.34
C SER A 156 -30.79 18.17 16.26
N LEU A 157 -30.71 18.96 15.19
CA LEU A 157 -31.65 20.05 14.91
C LEU A 157 -33.09 19.55 14.75
N LEU A 158 -33.28 18.47 13.98
CA LEU A 158 -34.60 17.87 13.79
C LEU A 158 -35.21 17.39 15.12
N LYS A 159 -34.39 16.77 15.99
CA LYS A 159 -34.81 16.34 17.32
C LYS A 159 -35.23 17.54 18.19
N SER A 160 -34.44 18.61 18.21
CA SER A 160 -34.76 19.82 18.97
C SER A 160 -36.08 20.46 18.49
N ASN A 161 -36.28 20.54 17.18
CA ASN A 161 -37.52 21.05 16.59
C ASN A 161 -38.73 20.18 16.94
N TYR A 162 -38.56 18.86 16.90
CA TYR A 162 -39.60 17.91 17.31
C TYR A 162 -39.98 18.07 18.79
N ASP A 163 -38.99 18.15 19.68
CA ASP A 163 -39.21 18.33 21.12
C ASP A 163 -39.93 19.65 21.42
N SER A 164 -39.55 20.73 20.71
CA SER A 164 -40.20 22.04 20.81
C SER A 164 -41.66 22.00 20.36
N LEU A 165 -41.94 21.42 19.19
CA LEU A 165 -43.30 21.24 18.67
C LEU A 165 -44.15 20.39 19.61
N ARG A 166 -43.60 19.30 20.13
CA ARG A 166 -44.27 18.42 21.09
C ARG A 166 -44.67 19.18 22.35
N MET A 167 -43.79 20.01 22.90
CA MET A 167 -44.12 20.86 24.06
C MET A 167 -45.25 21.84 23.74
N ILE A 168 -45.17 22.56 22.62
CA ILE A 168 -46.21 23.51 22.21
C ILE A 168 -47.56 22.80 22.11
N LEU A 169 -47.62 21.67 21.40
CA LEU A 169 -48.85 20.89 21.24
C LEU A 169 -49.42 20.45 22.59
N THR A 170 -48.55 19.98 23.49
CA THR A 170 -48.94 19.54 24.83
C THR A 170 -49.58 20.70 25.63
N TYR A 171 -48.96 21.87 25.62
CA TYR A 171 -49.52 23.06 26.29
C TYR A 171 -50.82 23.53 25.65
N SER A 172 -50.92 23.53 24.32
CA SER A 172 -52.15 23.90 23.61
C SER A 172 -53.31 22.97 24.00
N VAL A 173 -53.08 21.66 24.09
CA VAL A 173 -54.09 20.68 24.52
C VAL A 173 -54.52 20.92 25.97
N ILE A 174 -53.56 21.19 26.87
CA ILE A 174 -53.86 21.50 28.28
C ILE A 174 -54.71 22.77 28.38
N ILE A 175 -54.33 23.85 27.68
CA ILE A 175 -55.07 25.12 27.69
C ILE A 175 -56.50 24.92 27.17
N LEU A 176 -56.68 24.18 26.07
CA LEU A 176 -58.01 23.85 25.55
C LEU A 176 -58.85 23.05 26.55
N ALA A 177 -58.26 22.03 27.19
CA ALA A 177 -58.95 21.24 28.20
C ALA A 177 -59.40 22.08 29.40
N VAL A 178 -58.53 22.95 29.91
CA VAL A 178 -58.86 23.89 31.00
C VAL A 178 -59.95 24.87 30.56
N GLY A 179 -59.88 25.38 29.32
CA GLY A 179 -60.91 26.25 28.74
C GLY A 179 -62.29 25.59 28.72
N ILE A 180 -62.39 24.36 28.22
CA ILE A 180 -63.65 23.59 28.18
C ILE A 180 -64.19 23.36 29.59
N LEU A 181 -63.33 22.97 30.54
CA LEU A 181 -63.73 22.78 31.93
C LEU A 181 -64.27 24.07 32.56
N SER A 182 -63.59 25.21 32.33
CA SER A 182 -64.04 26.50 32.85
C SER A 182 -65.40 26.92 32.30
N LEU A 183 -65.66 26.68 31.00
CA LEU A 183 -66.96 26.94 30.37
C LEU A 183 -68.06 26.07 30.99
N SER A 184 -67.81 24.79 31.23
CA SER A 184 -68.79 23.90 31.87
C SER A 184 -69.18 24.35 33.29
N VAL A 185 -68.23 24.90 34.05
CA VAL A 185 -68.49 25.48 35.37
C VAL A 185 -69.35 26.74 35.26
N ILE A 186 -69.06 27.62 34.29
CA ILE A 186 -69.86 28.82 34.03
C ILE A 186 -71.30 28.43 33.66
N GLU A 187 -71.47 27.47 32.74
CA GLU A 187 -72.78 26.95 32.36
C GLU A 187 -73.56 26.42 33.58
N ALA A 188 -72.92 25.64 34.44
CA ALA A 188 -73.54 25.13 35.66
C ALA A 188 -73.98 26.25 36.62
N ILE A 189 -73.18 27.31 36.76
CA ILE A 189 -73.52 28.49 37.57
C ILE A 189 -74.73 29.23 36.98
N VAL A 190 -74.76 29.45 35.66
CA VAL A 190 -75.85 30.11 34.94
C VAL A 190 -77.15 29.31 35.08
N TRP A 191 -77.10 28.00 34.86
CA TRP A 191 -78.25 27.10 35.05
C TRP A 191 -78.77 27.14 36.48
N LYS A 192 -77.89 27.13 37.49
CA LYS A 192 -78.28 27.25 38.91
C LYS A 192 -78.99 28.57 39.19
N LYS A 193 -78.52 29.70 38.64
CA LYS A 193 -79.19 31.00 38.76
C LYS A 193 -80.55 31.02 38.06
N LEU A 194 -80.65 30.47 36.85
CA LEU A 194 -81.90 30.39 36.10
C LEU A 194 -82.95 29.54 36.83
N LYS A 195 -82.56 28.37 37.34
CA LYS A 195 -83.46 27.51 38.12
C LYS A 195 -84.00 28.23 39.36
N LYS A 196 -83.13 28.94 40.08
CA LYS A 196 -83.53 29.76 41.25
C LYS A 196 -84.53 30.85 40.85
N LYS A 197 -84.33 31.54 39.72
CA LYS A 197 -85.31 32.53 39.22
C LYS A 197 -86.65 31.89 38.85
N VAL A 198 -86.65 30.76 38.16
CA VAL A 198 -87.88 30.04 37.78
C VAL A 198 -88.65 29.56 39.02
N GLU A 199 -87.96 29.07 40.05
CA GLU A 199 -88.60 28.69 41.32
C GLU A 199 -89.25 29.87 42.04
N VAL A 200 -88.62 31.06 42.01
CA VAL A 200 -89.20 32.30 42.57
C VAL A 200 -90.47 32.68 41.80
N VAL A 201 -90.40 32.78 40.47
CA VAL A 201 -91.57 33.11 39.64
C VAL A 201 -92.70 32.09 39.80
N ARG A 202 -92.38 30.80 39.93
CA ARG A 202 -93.39 29.74 40.15
C ARG A 202 -94.06 29.84 41.53
N LYS A 203 -93.35 30.32 42.56
CA LYS A 203 -93.95 30.60 43.87
C LYS A 203 -94.88 31.80 43.79
N ASP A 204 -94.43 32.90 43.20
CA ASP A 204 -95.24 34.12 43.02
C ASP A 204 -96.51 33.86 42.16
N GLY A 205 -96.40 33.00 41.14
CA GLY A 205 -97.53 32.53 40.33
C GLY A 205 -98.51 31.61 41.08
N LYS A 206 -98.03 30.77 42.00
CA LYS A 206 -98.90 29.95 42.86
C LYS A 206 -99.64 30.79 43.88
N ASP A 207 -98.99 31.81 44.43
CA ASP A 207 -99.60 32.70 45.42
C ASP A 207 -100.66 33.59 44.78
N THR A 208 -100.44 34.06 43.54
CA THR A 208 -101.46 34.81 42.78
C THR A 208 -102.67 33.96 42.34
N HIS A 209 -102.49 32.67 42.03
CA HIS A 209 -103.62 31.77 41.76
C HIS A 209 -104.41 31.39 43.02
N LYS A 210 -103.76 31.33 44.20
CA LYS A 210 -104.49 31.18 45.48
C LYS A 210 -105.37 32.38 45.79
N VAL A 211 -104.94 33.60 45.46
CA VAL A 211 -105.74 34.81 45.69
C VAL A 211 -106.98 34.85 44.78
N ARG A 212 -106.88 34.40 43.52
CA ARG A 212 -108.04 34.34 42.61
C ARG A 212 -109.06 33.23 42.91
N ALA A 213 -108.68 32.18 43.63
CA ALA A 213 -109.61 31.10 44.00
C ALA A 213 -110.49 31.46 45.21
N VAL A 214 -110.26 32.61 45.85
CA VAL A 214 -111.00 33.07 47.04
C VAL A 214 -112.05 34.15 46.69
N GLU A 215 -112.14 34.58 45.43
CA GLU A 215 -113.17 35.50 44.93
C GLU A 215 -114.18 34.80 44.00
N GLY A 216 -114.76 33.69 44.48
CA GLY A 216 -115.94 33.03 43.92
C GLY A 216 -117.04 32.94 44.96
#